data_AF-A0A5C2RWW1-F1
#
_entry.id   AF-A0A5C2RWW1-F1
#
_cell.length_a   1.000
_cell.length_b   1.000
_cell.length_c   1.000
_cell.angle_alpha   90.00
_cell.angle_beta   90.00
_cell.angle_gamma   90.00
#
_symmetry.space_group_name_H-M   'P 1'
#
loop_
_entity.id
_entity.type
_entity.pdbx_description
1 polymer ?
#
loop_
_entity_poly.entity_id
_entity_poly.type
_entity_poly.pdbx_seq_one_letter_code
_entity_poly.pdbx_strand_id
1 'polypeptide(L)'
;MASSLAEECTPLKRKYDACFNAWFEGYLEPAVSASITPEQRIKFSQEKAAEFERSCGQLWREYKDCVQRAVKEKGLDVLLDQARVENPLKEPPADSRS
;
A
#
# COMPACT_ATOMS: atom_id res chain seq x y z
N MET A 1 11.25 3.83 -11.83
CA MET A 1 10.25 2.88 -11.29
C MET A 1 10.93 1.55 -11.02
N ALA A 2 10.66 0.93 -9.87
CA ALA A 2 11.24 -0.35 -9.50
C ALA A 2 10.68 -1.51 -10.36
N SER A 3 11.47 -2.56 -10.53
CA SER A 3 11.00 -3.86 -11.06
C SER A 3 10.21 -4.63 -10.00
N SER A 4 9.42 -5.61 -10.43
CA SER A 4 8.75 -6.55 -9.53
C SER A 4 9.65 -7.75 -9.22
N LEU A 5 9.21 -8.62 -8.30
CA LEU A 5 9.88 -9.88 -7.94
C LEU A 5 10.00 -10.86 -9.13
N ALA A 6 9.04 -10.79 -10.06
CA ALA A 6 9.02 -11.52 -11.31
C ALA A 6 8.83 -10.54 -12.47
N GLU A 7 9.56 -10.75 -13.55
CA GLU A 7 9.65 -9.80 -14.67
C GLU A 7 8.29 -9.59 -15.36
N GLU A 8 7.50 -10.65 -15.47
CA GLU A 8 6.14 -10.63 -16.02
C GLU A 8 5.17 -9.74 -15.22
N CYS A 9 5.45 -9.52 -13.92
CA CYS A 9 4.64 -8.65 -13.08
C CYS A 9 5.06 -7.17 -13.16
N THR A 10 6.22 -6.85 -13.74
CA THR A 10 6.75 -5.48 -13.80
C THR A 10 5.83 -4.50 -14.56
N PRO A 11 5.23 -4.86 -15.71
CA PRO A 11 4.28 -3.96 -16.39
C PRO A 11 3.03 -3.66 -15.55
N LEU A 12 2.49 -4.65 -14.85
CA LEU A 12 1.34 -4.48 -13.94
C LEU A 12 1.72 -3.59 -12.75
N LYS A 13 2.89 -3.83 -12.16
CA LYS A 13 3.43 -3.00 -11.08
C LYS A 13 3.49 -1.52 -11.48
N ARG A 14 4.07 -1.22 -12.64
CA ARG A 14 4.22 0.17 -13.10
C ARG A 14 2.89 0.88 -13.28
N LYS A 15 1.87 0.20 -13.82
CA LYS A 15 0.51 0.74 -13.96
C LYS A 15 -0.15 0.99 -12.61
N TYR A 16 -0.05 0.02 -11.70
CA TYR A 16 -0.59 0.15 -10.35
C TYR A 16 0.11 1.27 -9.57
N ASP A 17 1.44 1.30 -9.53
CA ASP A 17 2.23 2.31 -8.82
C ASP A 17 1.90 3.73 -9.32
N ALA A 18 1.76 3.91 -10.63
CA ALA A 18 1.37 5.21 -11.20
C ALA A 18 -0.02 5.66 -10.73
N CYS A 19 -1.01 4.74 -10.75
CA CYS A 19 -2.36 5.02 -10.26
C CYS A 19 -2.37 5.33 -8.76
N PHE A 20 -1.70 4.48 -7.97
CA PHE A 20 -1.60 4.62 -6.52
C PHE A 20 -0.96 5.95 -6.14
N ASN A 21 0.16 6.32 -6.75
CA ASN A 21 0.85 7.57 -6.40
C ASN A 21 -0.05 8.80 -6.64
N ALA A 22 -0.76 8.85 -7.78
CA ALA A 22 -1.69 9.93 -8.07
C ALA A 22 -2.86 9.99 -7.07
N TRP A 23 -3.42 8.84 -6.67
CA TRP A 23 -4.45 8.78 -5.64
C TRP A 23 -3.91 9.15 -4.25
N PHE A 24 -2.70 8.70 -3.92
CA PHE A 24 -2.09 8.78 -2.60
C PHE A 24 -1.75 10.22 -2.21
N GLU A 25 -1.29 11.04 -3.15
CA GLU A 25 -1.07 12.48 -2.93
C GLU A 25 -2.34 13.15 -2.40
N GLY A 26 -3.50 12.89 -3.02
CA GLY A 26 -4.78 13.41 -2.56
C GLY A 26 -5.28 12.77 -1.27
N TYR A 27 -4.93 11.52 -0.98
CA TYR A 27 -5.31 10.85 0.27
C TYR A 27 -4.66 11.48 1.51
N LEU A 28 -3.46 12.06 1.39
CA LEU A 28 -2.71 12.61 2.52
C LEU A 28 -3.17 13.98 2.99
N GLU A 29 -4.00 14.70 2.22
CA GLU A 29 -4.43 16.07 2.57
C GLU A 29 -5.01 16.24 3.99
N PRO A 30 -5.84 15.33 4.53
CA PRO A 30 -6.35 15.48 5.88
C PRO A 30 -5.32 15.24 6.98
N ALA A 31 -4.27 14.46 6.69
CA ALA A 31 -3.22 14.16 7.67
C ALA A 31 -2.32 15.38 7.92
N VAL A 32 -2.25 16.30 6.95
CA VAL A 32 -1.49 17.55 7.05
C VAL A 32 -2.33 18.74 7.50
N SER A 33 -3.67 18.60 7.53
CA SER A 33 -4.59 19.64 7.99
C SER A 33 -4.87 19.51 9.48
N ALA A 34 -4.36 20.47 10.28
CA ALA A 34 -4.51 20.50 11.74
C ALA A 34 -5.96 20.69 12.25
N SER A 35 -6.92 20.91 11.34
CA SER A 35 -8.26 21.41 11.67
C SER A 35 -9.40 20.39 11.44
N ILE A 36 -9.10 19.13 11.11
CA ILE A 36 -10.12 18.14 10.73
C ILE A 36 -10.55 17.29 11.94
N THR A 37 -11.87 17.18 12.13
CA THR A 37 -12.44 16.36 13.21
C THR A 37 -12.31 14.86 12.92
N PRO A 38 -12.38 13.98 13.94
CA PRO A 38 -12.37 12.53 13.73
C PRO A 38 -13.43 12.05 12.72
N GLU A 39 -14.64 12.60 12.77
CA GLU A 39 -15.75 12.23 11.89
C GLU A 39 -15.47 12.60 10.43
N GLN A 40 -14.90 13.79 10.21
CA GLN A 40 -14.50 14.23 8.88
C GLN A 40 -13.37 13.37 8.31
N ARG A 41 -12.40 12.95 9.15
CA ARG A 41 -11.35 12.00 8.73
C ARG A 41 -11.91 10.65 8.29
N ILE A 42 -12.89 10.12 9.04
CA ILE A 42 -13.54 8.85 8.70
C ILE A 42 -14.30 8.99 7.37
N LYS A 43 -15.09 10.06 7.20
CA LYS A 43 -15.83 10.28 5.96
C LYS A 43 -14.88 10.42 4.76
N PHE A 44 -13.82 11.21 4.90
CA PHE A 44 -12.82 11.39 3.86
C PHE A 44 -12.12 10.08 3.49
N SER A 45 -11.70 9.28 4.49
CA SER A 45 -11.03 8.01 4.23
C SER A 45 -11.94 7.01 3.51
N GLN A 46 -13.24 7.00 3.83
CA GLN A 46 -14.25 6.21 3.13
C GLN A 46 -14.42 6.67 1.67
N GLU A 47 -14.55 7.98 1.43
CA GLU A 47 -14.67 8.54 0.08
C GLU A 47 -13.43 8.22 -0.77
N LYS A 48 -12.24 8.36 -0.19
CA LYS A 48 -10.98 8.00 -0.85
C LYS A 48 -10.83 6.50 -1.08
N ALA A 49 -11.31 5.66 -0.17
CA ALA A 49 -11.33 4.22 -0.39
C ALA A 49 -12.24 3.85 -1.57
N ALA A 50 -13.41 4.49 -1.69
CA ALA A 50 -14.30 4.30 -2.83
C ALA A 50 -13.70 4.85 -4.14
N GLU A 51 -12.96 5.97 -4.08
CA GLU A 51 -12.19 6.49 -5.21
C GLU A 51 -11.13 5.50 -5.66
N PHE A 52 -10.31 4.98 -4.74
CA PHE A 52 -9.27 3.99 -5.00
C PHE A 52 -9.83 2.74 -5.67
N GLU A 53 -10.94 2.21 -5.16
CA GLU A 53 -11.53 0.99 -5.72
C GLU A 53 -11.97 1.20 -7.18
N ARG A 54 -12.52 2.38 -7.51
CA ARG A 54 -12.93 2.73 -8.87
C ARG A 54 -11.75 3.00 -9.81
N SER A 55 -10.67 3.61 -9.33
CA SER A 55 -9.56 4.04 -10.18
C SER A 55 -8.42 3.02 -10.26
N CYS A 56 -8.03 2.43 -9.13
CA CYS A 56 -6.86 1.57 -9.00
C CYS A 56 -7.19 0.13 -8.59
N GLY A 57 -8.43 -0.16 -8.15
CA GLY A 57 -8.80 -1.45 -7.56
C GLY A 57 -8.56 -2.65 -8.48
N GLN A 58 -8.91 -2.53 -9.76
CA GLN A 58 -8.65 -3.60 -10.73
C GLN A 58 -7.15 -3.81 -10.97
N LEU A 59 -6.40 -2.73 -11.20
CA LEU A 59 -4.94 -2.79 -11.40
C LEU A 59 -4.24 -3.40 -10.19
N TRP A 60 -4.70 -3.06 -8.99
CA TRP A 60 -4.19 -3.63 -7.75
C TRP A 60 -4.40 -5.14 -7.69
N ARG A 61 -5.62 -5.62 -7.97
CA ARG A 61 -5.94 -7.06 -7.96
C ARG A 61 -5.08 -7.82 -8.96
N GLU A 62 -4.98 -7.35 -10.20
CA GLU A 62 -4.17 -7.98 -11.25
C GLU A 62 -2.68 -8.05 -10.86
N TYR A 63 -2.13 -6.94 -10.36
CA TYR A 63 -0.74 -6.89 -9.89
C TYR A 63 -0.50 -7.80 -8.68
N LYS A 64 -1.39 -7.72 -7.68
CA LYS A 64 -1.32 -8.52 -6.45
C LYS A 64 -1.34 -10.01 -6.76
N ASP A 65 -2.27 -10.46 -7.62
CA ASP A 65 -2.38 -11.87 -7.99
C ASP A 65 -1.12 -12.38 -8.69
N CYS A 66 -0.52 -11.55 -9.56
CA CYS A 66 0.75 -11.86 -10.23
C CYS A 66 1.88 -12.04 -9.21
N VAL A 67 2.06 -11.08 -8.29
CA VAL A 67 3.14 -11.14 -7.29
C VAL A 67 2.93 -12.25 -6.28
N GLN A 68 1.69 -12.50 -5.84
CA GLN A 68 1.40 -13.56 -4.90
C GLN A 68 1.72 -14.94 -5.48
N ARG A 69 1.54 -15.14 -6.79
CA ARG A 69 1.99 -16.35 -7.48
C ARG A 69 3.51 -16.48 -7.44
N ALA A 70 4.23 -15.43 -7.83
CA ALA A 70 5.70 -15.42 -7.81
C ALA A 70 6.28 -15.63 -6.40
N VAL A 71 5.62 -15.11 -5.36
CA VAL A 71 5.99 -15.33 -3.95
C VAL A 71 5.90 -16.81 -3.57
N LYS A 72 4.81 -17.48 -3.94
CA LYS A 72 4.61 -18.92 -3.69
C LYS A 72 5.60 -19.77 -4.47
N GLU A 73 5.83 -19.46 -5.74
CA GLU A 73 6.80 -20.17 -6.59
C GLU A 73 8.24 -20.08 -6.05
N LYS A 74 8.57 -18.98 -5.34
CA LYS A 74 9.86 -18.80 -4.67
C LYS A 74 9.91 -19.34 -3.24
N GLY A 75 8.81 -19.93 -2.72
CA GLY A 75 8.73 -20.46 -1.35
C GLY A 75 8.89 -19.41 -0.25
N LEU A 76 8.51 -18.16 -0.53
CA LEU A 76 8.62 -17.04 0.41
C LEU A 76 7.33 -16.78 1.19
N ASP A 77 6.25 -17.47 0.84
CA ASP A 77 4.90 -17.26 1.37
C ASP A 77 4.83 -17.46 2.89
N VAL A 78 5.38 -18.55 3.43
CA VAL A 78 5.36 -18.81 4.88
C VAL A 78 6.10 -17.73 5.67
N LEU A 79 7.29 -17.32 5.20
CA LEU A 79 8.11 -16.29 5.86
C LEU A 79 7.41 -14.93 5.83
N LEU A 80 6.83 -14.56 4.68
CA LEU A 80 6.10 -13.31 4.54
C LEU A 80 4.82 -13.31 5.39
N ASP A 81 4.08 -14.42 5.46
CA ASP A 81 2.86 -14.49 6.27
C ASP A 81 3.18 -14.37 7.77
N GLN A 82 4.26 -15.00 8.25
CA GLN A 82 4.73 -14.82 9.62
C GLN A 82 5.09 -13.34 9.89
N ALA A 83 5.91 -12.74 9.04
CA ALA A 83 6.33 -11.35 9.19
C ALA A 83 5.16 -10.35 9.16
N ARG A 84 4.08 -10.64 8.42
CA ARG A 84 2.88 -9.78 8.34
C ARG A 84 2.02 -9.82 9.60
N VAL A 85 2.12 -10.87 10.41
CA VAL A 85 1.44 -10.96 11.71
C VAL A 85 2.20 -10.18 12.78
N GLU A 86 3.50 -9.95 12.58
CA GLU A 86 4.30 -9.13 13.48
C GLU A 86 3.82 -7.68 13.46
N ASN A 87 3.70 -7.07 14.64
CA ASN A 87 3.48 -5.64 14.80
C ASN A 87 4.78 -5.02 15.34
N PRO A 88 5.73 -4.63 14.48
CA PRO A 88 7.06 -4.21 14.91
C PRO A 88 7.08 -2.84 15.59
N LEU A 89 6.08 -1.98 15.37
CA LEU A 89 6.04 -0.61 15.90
C LEU A 89 5.39 -0.55 17.29
N LYS A 90 5.88 -1.35 18.25
CA LYS A 90 5.40 -1.34 19.64
C LYS A 90 6.04 -0.25 20.49
N GLU A 91 7.29 0.06 20.17
CA GLU A 91 8.11 1.03 20.89
C GLU A 91 8.57 2.11 19.92
N PRO A 92 8.62 3.38 20.35
CA PRO A 92 9.21 4.42 19.53
C PRO A 92 10.69 4.07 19.28
N PRO A 93 11.24 4.41 18.09
CA PRO A 93 12.65 4.19 17.83
C PRO A 93 13.49 4.89 18.91
N ALA A 94 14.48 4.17 19.45
CA ALA A 94 15.42 4.73 20.41
C ALA A 94 16.06 5.99 19.81
N ASP A 95 16.05 7.09 20.57
CA ASP A 95 16.58 8.37 20.13
C ASP A 95 18.10 8.22 19.91
N SER A 96 18.51 8.09 18.65
CA SER A 96 19.90 7.86 18.25
C SER A 96 20.70 9.16 18.20
N ARG A 97 20.14 10.28 18.68
CA ARG A 97 20.85 11.54 18.89
C ARG A 97 21.36 11.59 20.33
N SER A 98 22.60 11.13 20.52
CA SER A 98 23.45 11.47 21.67
C SER A 98 24.79 11.96 21.16
#